data_AF-A0A0F9AIA8-F1
#
_entry.id   AF-A0A0F9AIA8-F1
#
_cell.length_a   1.000
_cell.length_b   1.000
_cell.length_c   1.000
_cell.angle_alpha   90.00
_cell.angle_beta   90.00
_cell.angle_gamma   90.00
#
_symmetry.space_group_name_H-M   'P 1'
#
loop_
_entity.id
_entity.type
_entity.pdbx_description
1 polymer ?
#
loop_
_entity_poly.entity_id
_entity_poly.type
_entity_poly.pdbx_seq_one_letter_code
_entity_poly.pdbx_strand_id
1 'polypeptide(L)' 'MTCPICKHGKTTAGLTTLIFQRGKSTIIIKSVPADICDNCSESFISEDISKKILDIADREVKKGIEVEILNYAA' A
#
# COMPACT_ATOMS: atom_id res chain seq x y z
N MET A 1 9.09 13.06 -8.40
CA MET A 1 10.21 12.60 -9.28
C MET A 1 9.64 12.11 -10.61
N THR A 2 10.43 11.94 -11.67
CA THR A 2 9.91 11.24 -12.88
C THR A 2 9.62 9.79 -12.53
N CYS A 3 8.46 9.27 -12.92
CA CYS A 3 8.03 7.92 -12.62
C CYS A 3 8.95 6.89 -13.30
N PRO A 4 9.61 5.97 -12.55
CA PRO A 4 10.50 4.97 -13.15
C PRO A 4 9.75 3.89 -13.92
N ILE A 5 8.45 3.68 -13.66
CA ILE A 5 7.63 2.65 -14.31
C ILE A 5 7.18 3.11 -15.70
N CYS A 6 6.45 4.22 -15.79
CA CYS A 6 5.95 4.69 -17.09
C CYS A 6 6.91 5.66 -17.80
N LYS A 7 7.90 6.25 -17.12
CA LYS A 7 8.88 7.23 -17.66
C LYS A 7 8.29 8.53 -18.22
N HIS A 8 6.97 8.71 -18.16
CA HIS A 8 6.27 9.87 -18.69
C HIS A 8 5.71 10.79 -17.60
N GLY A 9 5.19 10.22 -16.51
CA GLY A 9 4.54 10.98 -15.44
C GLY A 9 5.49 11.49 -14.36
N LYS A 10 4.98 12.38 -13.51
CA LYS A 10 5.64 12.82 -12.28
C LYS A 10 4.92 12.22 -11.07
N THR A 11 5.70 11.80 -10.09
CA THR A 11 5.18 11.36 -8.79
C THR A 11 5.01 12.54 -7.84
N THR A 12 3.92 12.52 -7.09
CA THR A 12 3.55 13.51 -6.07
C THR A 12 2.96 12.84 -4.84
N ALA A 13 3.14 13.44 -3.66
CA ALA A 13 2.63 12.89 -2.42
C ALA A 13 1.08 12.76 -2.46
N GLY A 14 0.58 11.63 -1.98
CA GLY A 14 -0.84 11.31 -1.94
C GLY A 14 -1.13 10.14 -1.00
N LEU A 15 -2.35 9.61 -1.10
CA LEU A 15 -2.82 8.47 -0.32
C LEU A 15 -3.25 7.35 -1.25
N THR A 16 -2.85 6.13 -0.94
CA THR A 16 -3.21 4.93 -1.70
C THR A 16 -3.86 3.87 -0.80
N THR A 17 -4.44 2.85 -1.43
CA THR A 17 -4.95 1.66 -0.74
C THR A 17 -4.16 0.46 -1.21
N LEU A 18 -3.58 -0.27 -0.27
CA LEU A 18 -2.85 -1.50 -0.56
C LEU A 18 -3.69 -2.71 -0.20
N ILE A 19 -3.67 -3.71 -1.08
CA ILE A 19 -4.41 -4.96 -0.91
C ILE A 19 -3.41 -6.10 -0.88
N PHE A 20 -3.41 -6.86 0.20
CA PHE A 20 -2.57 -8.03 0.39
C PHE A 20 -3.45 -9.27 0.38
N GLN A 21 -3.02 -10.32 -0.33
CA GLN A 21 -3.71 -11.60 -0.31
C GLN A 21 -2.71 -12.71 0.09
N ARG A 22 -3.06 -13.50 1.10
CA ARG A 22 -2.29 -14.68 1.52
C ARG A 22 -3.22 -15.82 1.91
N GLY A 23 -3.14 -16.92 1.16
CA GLY A 23 -4.08 -18.03 1.34
C GLY A 23 -5.52 -17.56 1.09
N LYS A 24 -6.38 -17.69 2.10
CA LYS A 24 -7.78 -17.25 2.06
C LYS A 24 -8.00 -15.83 2.60
N SER A 25 -6.96 -15.19 3.12
CA SER A 25 -7.07 -13.87 3.75
C SER A 25 -6.76 -12.75 2.76
N THR A 26 -7.63 -11.74 2.72
CA THR A 26 -7.45 -10.48 2.00
C THR A 26 -7.43 -9.32 3.01
N ILE A 27 -6.29 -8.63 3.10
CA ILE A 27 -6.08 -7.49 3.99
C ILE A 27 -6.02 -6.22 3.15
N ILE A 28 -6.91 -5.27 3.42
CA ILE A 28 -7.02 -3.99 2.70
C ILE A 28 -6.61 -2.88 3.66
N ILE A 29 -5.52 -2.18 3.35
CA ILE A 29 -5.00 -1.09 4.16
C ILE A 29 -5.18 0.21 3.38
N LYS A 30 -6.10 1.05 3.85
CA LYS A 30 -6.48 2.33 3.25
C LYS A 30 -5.63 3.48 3.78
N SER A 31 -5.63 4.59 3.04
CA SER A 31 -5.02 5.87 3.45
C SER A 31 -3.52 5.76 3.72
N VAL A 32 -2.82 4.91 2.96
CA VAL A 32 -1.37 4.73 3.04
C VAL A 32 -0.67 5.91 2.34
N PRO A 33 0.22 6.66 3.01
CA PRO A 33 1.01 7.69 2.36
C PRO A 33 1.92 7.10 1.28
N ALA A 34 1.89 7.67 0.09
CA ALA A 34 2.70 7.24 -1.05
C ALA A 34 2.99 8.42 -1.99
N ASP A 35 4.04 8.29 -2.79
CA ASP A 35 4.23 9.10 -3.97
C ASP A 35 3.49 8.45 -5.14
N ILE A 36 2.53 9.15 -5.74
CA ILE A 36 1.65 8.60 -6.79
C ILE A 36 1.95 9.29 -8.12
N CYS A 37 2.12 8.49 -9.16
CA CYS A 37 2.31 8.97 -10.53
C CYS A 37 1.02 9.57 -11.10
N ASP A 38 1.09 10.82 -11.56
CA ASP A 38 -0.02 11.55 -12.19
C ASP A 38 -0.52 10.96 -13.53
N ASN A 39 0.28 10.11 -14.16
CA ASN A 39 -0.03 9.51 -15.46
C ASN A 39 -0.53 8.06 -15.35
N CYS A 40 0.21 7.19 -14.64
CA CYS A 40 -0.09 5.75 -14.60
C CYS A 40 -0.62 5.27 -13.24
N SER A 41 -0.81 6.16 -12.26
CA SER A 41 -1.31 5.84 -10.92
C SER A 41 -0.44 4.87 -10.10
N GLU A 42 0.79 4.60 -10.55
CA GLU A 42 1.75 3.80 -9.79
C GLU A 42 2.06 4.48 -8.46
N SER A 43 2.00 3.70 -7.37
CA SER A 43 2.23 4.18 -6.00
C SER A 43 3.60 3.72 -5.49
N PHE A 44 4.40 4.65 -5.01
CA PHE A 44 5.70 4.39 -4.40
C PHE A 44 5.61 4.68 -2.91
N ILE A 45 5.91 3.68 -2.09
CA ILE A 45 5.93 3.80 -0.63
C ILE A 45 7.36 3.77 -0.13
N SER A 46 7.64 4.52 0.94
CA SER A 46 8.96 4.53 1.56
C SER A 46 9.26 3.21 2.27
N GLU A 47 10.53 2.97 2.59
CA GLU A 47 10.96 1.75 3.26
C GLU A 47 10.33 1.59 4.65
N ASP A 48 10.22 2.68 5.41
CA ASP A 48 9.61 2.70 6.75
C ASP A 48 8.11 2.39 6.71
N ILE A 49 7.38 2.96 5.74
CA ILE A 49 5.97 2.67 5.52
C ILE A 49 5.79 1.21 5.09
N SER A 50 6.64 0.73 4.17
CA SER A 50 6.61 -0.66 3.70
C SER A 50 6.78 -1.65 4.85
N LYS A 51 7.76 -1.44 5.74
CA LYS A 51 7.98 -2.29 6.92
C LYS A 51 6.74 -2.33 7.82
N LYS A 52 6.19 -1.16 8.17
CA LYS A 52 4.98 -1.06 9.00
C LYS A 52 3.79 -1.82 8.39
N ILE A 53 3.59 -1.68 7.08
CA ILE A 53 2.46 -2.30 6.38
C ILE A 53 2.59 -3.81 6.32
N LEU A 54 3.80 -4.32 6.07
CA LEU A 54 4.06 -5.75 6.10
C LEU A 54 3.83 -6.33 7.50
N ASP A 55 4.29 -5.65 8.55
CA ASP A 55 4.05 -6.06 9.94
C ASP A 55 2.55 -6.13 10.27
N ILE A 56 1.78 -5.12 9.83
CA ILE A 56 0.31 -5.12 9.97
C ILE A 56 -0.27 -6.32 9.23
N ALA A 57 0.02 -6.48 7.92
CA ALA A 57 -0.53 -7.56 7.11
C ALA A 57 -0.21 -8.95 7.69
N ASP A 58 1.02 -9.18 8.15
CA ASP A 58 1.42 -10.46 8.76
C ASP A 58 0.70 -10.73 10.08
N ARG A 59 0.45 -9.71 10.90
CA ARG A 59 -0.33 -9.83 12.13
C ARG A 59 -1.79 -10.14 11.83
N GLU A 60 -2.39 -9.44 10.88
CA GLU A 60 -3.79 -9.60 10.52
C GLU A 60 -4.07 -10.98 9.90
N VAL A 61 -3.21 -11.47 9.01
CA VAL A 61 -3.36 -12.81 8.39
C VAL A 61 -3.38 -13.92 9.45
N LYS A 62 -2.64 -13.77 10.56
CA LYS A 62 -2.62 -14.75 11.66
C LYS A 62 -3.94 -14.84 12.44
N LYS A 63 -4.85 -13.87 12.28
CA LYS A 63 -6.18 -13.92 12.90
C LYS A 63 -7.11 -14.91 12.21
N GLY A 64 -6.75 -15.43 11.02
CA GLY A 64 -7.58 -16.38 10.28
C GLY A 64 -8.83 -15.77 9.64
N ILE A 65 -8.82 -14.44 9.41
CA ILE A 65 -9.94 -13.70 8.83
C ILE A 65 -9.90 -13.80 7.29
N GLU A 66 -11.06 -13.88 6.64
CA GLU A 66 -11.17 -13.92 5.17
C GLU A 66 -10.96 -12.55 4.54
N VAL A 67 -11.60 -11.50 5.08
CA VAL A 67 -11.41 -10.11 4.62
C VAL A 67 -11.31 -9.16 5.82
N GLU A 68 -10.26 -8.34 5.85
CA GLU A 68 -10.07 -7.29 6.86
C GLU A 68 -9.75 -5.96 6.19
N ILE A 69 -10.39 -4.87 6.65
CA ILE A 69 -10.18 -3.51 6.14
C ILE A 69 -9.70 -2.63 7.28
N LEU A 70 -8.53 -2.01 7.11
CA LEU A 70 -7.88 -1.15 8.07
C LEU A 70 -7.59 0.23 7.45
N ASN A 71 -7.52 1.25 8.30
CA ASN A 71 -6.91 2.53 7.92
C ASN A 71 -5.47 2.55 8.43
N TYR A 72 -4.56 3.09 7.63
CA TYR A 72 -3.19 3.38 8.06
C TYR A 72 -3.22 4.48 9.12
N ALA A 73 -3.17 4.08 10.40
CA ALA A 73 -2.91 4.98 11.51
C ALA A 73 -1.39 4.97 11.76
N ALA A 74 -0.73 6.08 11.42
CA ALA A 74 0.73 6.21 11.45
C ALA A 74 1.33 6.11 12.85
#